data_AF-A0A812K7U8-F1
#
_entry.id   AF-A0A812K7U8-F1
#
_cell.length_a   1.000
_cell.length_b   1.000
_cell.length_c   1.000
_cell.angle_alpha   90.00
_cell.angle_beta   90.00
_cell.angle_gamma   90.00
#
_symmetry.space_group_name_H-M   'P 1'
#
loop_
_entity.id
_entity.type
_entity.pdbx_description
1 polymer ?
#
loop_
_entity_poly.entity_id
_entity_poly.type
_entity_poly.pdbx_seq_one_letter_code
_entity_poly.pdbx_strand_id
1 'polypeptide(L)'
;MHLWSFLVIPSYLVMYKLHSWQLRAGFWLVVTLIGAASGPSALQYCLTVLIFAAPVIFDLRVTPWSGFLLWMENLGFKKYLARCELRGRLDDVKPEKTFFAFHPHGAVCFGFTVNGIFNSKFVSKSAKISFLIDDFLRNGNPIFRMLCDRYSTDKWQMSSANKSTVQKLMSEGANVALVLGGFEEATVCETGKDSVVLNSRKGIIKYCLQHGYRIHPVYSFGEDETYWFVTGLVDFRLWLNQFKIPAVAFFGNWMAPCLPRWQARMLTVIGDAIECPHIPAPSQEDVDLWHARYVKGLTATFQQWKAAAGRPDAKLEVF
;
A
#
# COMPACT_ATOMS: atom_id res chain seq x y z
N MET A 1 -9.18 25.75 -6.62
CA MET A 1 -8.34 24.56 -6.82
C MET A 1 -6.90 24.97 -6.54
N HIS A 2 -6.42 24.79 -5.31
CA HIS A 2 -5.12 25.33 -4.91
C HIS A 2 -4.03 24.26 -5.06
N LEU A 3 -2.97 24.61 -5.80
CA LEU A 3 -1.78 23.82 -6.14
C LEU A 3 -0.97 23.26 -4.94
N TRP A 4 -1.41 23.48 -3.70
CA TRP A 4 -0.63 23.20 -2.49
C TRP A 4 -0.71 21.75 -2.00
N SER A 5 -1.77 21.01 -2.33
CA SER A 5 -1.92 19.57 -1.99
C SER A 5 -0.88 18.68 -2.67
N PHE A 6 -0.18 19.21 -3.68
CA PHE A 6 0.71 18.47 -4.58
C PHE A 6 2.12 18.28 -4.03
N LEU A 7 2.54 19.10 -3.04
CA LEU A 7 3.93 19.14 -2.56
C LEU A 7 4.17 18.25 -1.33
N VAL A 8 3.12 17.85 -0.63
CA VAL A 8 3.19 17.29 0.73
C VAL A 8 3.85 15.91 0.78
N ILE A 9 3.51 15.03 -0.15
CA ILE A 9 3.94 13.63 -0.09
C ILE A 9 5.32 13.43 -0.72
N PRO A 10 5.64 14.05 -1.87
CA PRO A 10 7.02 14.08 -2.36
C PRO A 10 7.97 14.76 -1.34
N SER A 11 7.49 15.75 -0.56
CA SER A 11 8.31 16.47 0.41
C SER A 11 8.82 15.60 1.57
N TYR A 12 8.03 14.66 2.09
CA TYR A 12 8.47 13.76 3.18
C TYR A 12 9.51 12.73 2.72
N LEU A 13 9.49 12.33 1.45
CA LEU A 13 10.36 11.28 0.92
C LEU A 13 11.65 11.85 0.31
N VAL A 14 11.61 13.06 -0.25
CA VAL A 14 12.80 13.85 -0.63
C VAL A 14 13.65 14.21 0.61
N MET A 15 13.00 14.48 1.75
CA MET A 15 13.64 14.82 3.03
C MET A 15 14.66 13.80 3.53
N TYR A 16 14.41 12.51 3.35
CA TYR A 16 15.32 11.45 3.83
C TYR A 16 16.52 11.21 2.91
N LYS A 17 16.55 11.83 1.72
CA LYS A 17 17.75 11.90 0.88
C LYS A 17 18.69 13.04 1.24
N LEU A 18 18.21 14.05 1.97
CA LEU A 18 19.02 15.17 2.43
C LEU A 18 19.82 14.74 3.66
N HIS A 19 21.12 14.51 3.45
CA HIS A 19 21.99 13.92 4.47
C HIS A 19 22.17 14.85 5.68
N SER A 20 22.12 16.17 5.50
CA SER A 20 22.28 17.13 6.61
C SER A 20 20.94 17.53 7.25
N TRP A 21 20.94 17.64 8.58
CA TRP A 21 19.77 18.10 9.34
C TRP A 21 19.40 19.55 9.01
N GLN A 22 20.38 20.38 8.63
CA GLN A 22 20.21 21.78 8.25
C GLN A 22 19.42 21.93 6.94
N LEU A 23 19.65 21.05 5.96
CA LEU A 23 18.89 21.03 4.72
C LEU A 23 17.45 20.55 4.95
N ARG A 24 17.26 19.60 5.87
CA ARG A 24 15.94 19.13 6.32
C ARG A 24 15.15 20.24 7.02
N ALA A 25 15.80 20.96 7.95
CA ALA A 25 15.21 22.07 8.66
C ALA A 25 14.91 23.27 7.74
N GLY A 26 15.84 23.60 6.83
CA GLY A 26 15.66 24.66 5.84
C GLY A 26 14.52 24.37 4.86
N PHE A 27 14.38 23.12 4.42
CA PHE A 27 13.29 22.71 3.54
C PHE A 27 11.92 22.78 4.27
N TRP A 28 11.82 22.31 5.52
CA TRP A 28 10.59 22.50 6.32
C TRP A 28 10.30 23.95 6.60
N LEU A 29 11.31 24.77 6.87
CA LEU A 29 11.15 26.21 7.07
C LEU A 29 10.60 26.84 5.78
N VAL A 30 11.14 26.49 4.61
CA VAL A 30 10.67 26.99 3.32
C VAL A 30 9.24 26.52 3.01
N VAL A 31 8.92 25.23 3.19
CA VAL A 31 7.56 24.71 3.00
C VAL A 31 6.57 25.37 3.98
N THR A 32 6.99 25.59 5.22
CA THR A 32 6.17 26.24 6.27
C THR A 32 5.99 27.74 6.01
N LEU A 33 7.03 28.44 5.53
CA LEU A 33 6.97 29.87 5.20
C LEU A 33 6.15 30.12 3.92
N ILE A 34 6.30 29.25 2.91
CA ILE A 34 5.48 29.29 1.68
C ILE A 34 4.01 28.98 2.00
N GLY A 35 3.75 28.03 2.89
CA GLY A 35 2.42 27.78 3.44
C GLY A 35 1.88 28.99 4.20
N ALA A 36 2.60 29.49 5.20
CA ALA A 36 2.16 30.62 6.03
C ALA A 36 1.81 31.89 5.21
N ALA A 37 2.47 32.09 4.06
CA ALA A 37 2.21 33.22 3.16
C ALA A 37 0.94 33.09 2.30
N SER A 38 0.26 31.93 2.26
CA SER A 38 -0.81 31.63 1.30
C SER A 38 -2.22 31.49 1.90
N GLY A 39 -2.42 31.89 3.17
CA GLY A 39 -3.73 32.14 3.78
C GLY A 39 -4.14 31.17 4.91
N PRO A 40 -5.35 31.34 5.48
CA PRO A 40 -5.80 30.63 6.71
C PRO A 40 -5.81 29.10 6.60
N SER A 41 -6.03 28.55 5.40
CA SER A 41 -6.00 27.12 5.12
C SER A 41 -4.60 26.50 5.23
N ALA A 42 -3.54 27.31 5.13
CA ALA A 42 -2.18 26.85 5.23
C ALA A 42 -1.68 26.72 6.67
N LEU A 43 -2.20 27.54 7.61
CA LEU A 43 -1.97 27.35 9.04
C LEU A 43 -2.58 26.01 9.51
N GLN A 44 -3.80 25.70 9.07
CA GLN A 44 -4.44 24.39 9.33
C GLN A 44 -3.64 23.22 8.75
N TYR A 45 -3.07 23.39 7.56
CA TYR A 45 -2.20 22.41 6.94
C TYR A 45 -0.90 22.21 7.73
N CYS A 46 -0.21 23.28 8.11
CA CYS A 46 1.00 23.22 8.95
C CYS A 46 0.70 22.58 10.30
N LEU A 47 -0.44 22.89 10.92
CA LEU A 47 -0.88 22.27 12.17
C LEU A 47 -1.17 20.78 11.99
N THR A 48 -1.78 20.37 10.88
CA THR A 48 -2.05 18.95 10.60
C THR A 48 -0.73 18.20 10.41
N VAL A 49 0.17 18.72 9.58
CA VAL A 49 1.53 18.17 9.38
C VAL A 49 2.28 18.09 10.70
N LEU A 50 2.24 19.12 11.54
CA LEU A 50 2.86 19.10 12.87
C LEU A 50 2.19 18.11 13.83
N ILE A 51 0.86 17.98 13.83
CA ILE A 51 0.13 17.02 14.69
C ILE A 51 0.42 15.58 14.28
N PHE A 52 0.60 15.31 12.99
CA PHE A 52 0.93 13.97 12.49
C PHE A 52 2.44 13.68 12.52
N ALA A 53 3.30 14.70 12.39
CA ALA A 53 4.75 14.55 12.39
C ALA A 53 5.40 14.73 13.77
N ALA A 54 4.85 15.50 14.70
CA ALA A 54 5.43 15.70 16.04
C ALA A 54 5.45 14.43 16.92
N PRO A 55 4.40 13.57 16.94
CA PRO A 55 4.45 12.28 17.62
C PRO A 55 5.60 11.40 17.10
N VAL A 56 5.85 11.52 15.80
CA VAL A 56 6.88 10.82 15.05
C VAL A 56 8.25 11.44 15.33
N ILE A 57 8.39 12.76 15.39
CA ILE A 57 9.68 13.45 15.59
C ILE A 57 10.19 13.35 17.04
N PHE A 58 9.29 13.37 18.03
CA PHE A 58 9.66 13.49 19.44
C PHE A 58 9.55 12.19 20.24
N ASP A 59 9.32 11.04 19.59
CA ASP A 59 9.12 9.73 20.24
C ASP A 59 8.11 9.82 21.40
N LEU A 60 7.10 10.68 21.21
CA LEU A 60 6.05 10.86 22.20
C LEU A 60 5.18 9.61 22.14
N ARG A 61 4.95 9.00 23.31
CA ARG A 61 3.83 8.05 23.49
C ARG A 61 2.52 8.81 23.29
N VAL A 62 2.16 9.02 22.03
CA VAL A 62 0.84 9.51 21.68
C VAL A 62 -0.04 8.29 21.67
N THR A 63 -0.45 7.88 22.87
CA THR A 63 -1.75 7.23 22.98
C THR A 63 -2.70 8.16 22.25
N PRO A 64 -3.39 7.72 21.19
CA PRO A 64 -4.33 8.58 20.48
C PRO A 64 -5.30 9.11 21.53
N TRP A 65 -5.14 10.38 21.89
CA TRP A 65 -5.97 10.95 22.94
C TRP A 65 -7.39 10.97 22.40
N SER A 66 -8.37 10.78 23.29
CA SER A 66 -9.77 10.61 22.93
C SER A 66 -10.25 11.69 21.95
N GLY A 67 -9.78 12.94 22.11
CA GLY A 67 -10.05 14.04 21.20
C GLY A 67 -9.60 13.80 19.74
N PHE A 68 -8.40 13.24 19.52
CA PHE A 68 -7.92 12.94 18.17
C PHE A 68 -8.68 11.77 17.53
N LEU A 69 -9.01 10.73 18.30
CA LEU A 69 -9.84 9.63 17.80
C LEU A 69 -11.24 10.10 17.45
N LEU A 70 -11.85 10.92 18.30
CA LEU A 70 -13.14 11.57 18.04
C LEU A 70 -13.09 12.49 16.83
N TRP A 71 -11.98 13.23 16.65
CA TRP A 71 -11.77 14.06 15.47
C TRP A 71 -11.69 13.23 14.18
N MET A 72 -10.92 12.14 14.15
CA MET A 72 -10.88 11.21 13.01
C MET A 72 -12.25 10.56 12.75
N GLU A 73 -12.99 10.21 13.81
CA GLU A 73 -14.35 9.68 13.72
C GLU A 73 -15.31 10.71 13.11
N ASN A 74 -15.25 11.97 13.55
CA ASN A 74 -16.02 13.09 13.01
C ASN A 74 -15.69 13.37 11.54
N LEU A 75 -14.46 13.10 11.11
CA LEU A 75 -14.04 13.18 9.70
C LEU A 75 -14.46 11.95 8.86
N GLY A 76 -15.21 11.02 9.45
CA GLY A 76 -15.82 9.88 8.76
C GLY A 76 -14.89 8.69 8.59
N PHE A 77 -13.72 8.64 9.25
CA PHE A 77 -12.79 7.53 9.11
C PHE A 77 -13.39 6.19 9.57
N LYS A 78 -14.14 6.19 10.67
CA LYS A 78 -14.87 5.01 11.14
C LYS A 78 -15.95 4.55 10.14
N LYS A 79 -16.62 5.49 9.48
CA LYS A 79 -17.60 5.18 8.42
C LYS A 79 -16.93 4.51 7.22
N TYR A 80 -15.74 4.99 6.84
CA TYR A 80 -14.93 4.35 5.80
C TYR A 80 -14.53 2.93 6.20
N LEU A 81 -13.99 2.73 7.41
CA LEU A 81 -13.61 1.39 7.89
C LEU A 81 -14.79 0.42 7.95
N ALA A 82 -15.97 0.89 8.35
CA ALA A 82 -17.20 0.08 8.35
C ALA A 82 -17.66 -0.36 6.95
N ARG A 83 -17.13 0.27 5.89
CA ARG A 83 -17.38 -0.04 4.48
C ARG A 83 -16.23 -0.84 3.84
N CYS A 84 -15.25 -1.27 4.63
CA CYS A 84 -14.17 -2.14 4.18
C CYS A 84 -14.58 -3.59 4.42
N GLU A 85 -14.64 -4.38 3.35
CA GLU A 85 -15.05 -5.78 3.39
C GLU A 85 -13.95 -6.70 2.86
N LEU A 86 -13.82 -7.87 3.49
CA LEU A 86 -12.93 -8.94 3.05
C LEU A 86 -13.75 -10.19 2.68
N ARG A 87 -13.60 -10.65 1.43
CA ARG A 87 -14.29 -11.84 0.89
C ARG A 87 -13.31 -12.75 0.14
N GLY A 88 -13.82 -13.86 -0.40
CA GLY A 88 -13.05 -14.79 -1.24
C GLY A 88 -12.51 -16.01 -0.48
N ARG A 89 -11.46 -16.62 -1.03
CA ARG A 89 -10.92 -17.94 -0.67
C ARG A 89 -10.01 -17.96 0.55
N LEU A 90 -10.43 -17.27 1.63
CA LEU A 90 -9.66 -17.25 2.86
C LEU A 90 -9.67 -18.61 3.60
N ASP A 91 -10.67 -19.45 3.33
CA ASP A 91 -10.81 -20.80 3.89
C ASP A 91 -9.90 -21.85 3.23
N ASP A 92 -9.31 -21.52 2.09
CA ASP A 92 -8.44 -22.42 1.30
C ASP A 92 -6.95 -22.11 1.50
N VAL A 93 -6.61 -21.31 2.50
CA VAL A 93 -5.23 -20.91 2.77
C VAL A 93 -4.46 -22.06 3.43
N LYS A 94 -3.31 -22.40 2.88
CA LYS A 94 -2.40 -23.39 3.47
C LYS A 94 -1.61 -22.79 4.64
N PRO A 95 -1.25 -23.59 5.66
CA PRO A 95 -0.52 -23.10 6.82
C PRO A 95 0.91 -22.64 6.50
N GLU A 96 1.47 -23.08 5.37
CA GLU A 96 2.80 -22.74 4.88
C GLU A 96 2.81 -22.55 3.36
N LYS A 97 3.87 -21.93 2.85
CA LYS A 97 4.15 -21.73 1.42
C LYS A 97 3.01 -21.06 0.65
N THR A 98 2.32 -20.12 1.29
CA THR A 98 1.27 -19.32 0.65
C THR A 98 1.74 -17.89 0.42
N PHE A 99 1.62 -17.42 -0.83
CA PHE A 99 1.91 -16.05 -1.23
C PHE A 99 0.61 -15.30 -1.52
N PHE A 100 0.34 -14.21 -0.81
CA PHE A 100 -0.77 -13.31 -1.11
C PHE A 100 -0.27 -12.09 -1.89
N ALA A 101 -0.66 -12.02 -3.15
CA ALA A 101 -0.28 -10.93 -4.03
C ALA A 101 -1.41 -9.91 -4.10
N PHE A 102 -1.28 -8.82 -3.35
CA PHE A 102 -2.27 -7.75 -3.25
C PHE A 102 -2.18 -6.78 -4.43
N HIS A 103 -3.35 -6.35 -4.88
CA HIS A 103 -3.60 -5.43 -5.98
C HIS A 103 -4.86 -4.60 -5.72
N PRO A 104 -4.98 -3.41 -6.33
CA PRO A 104 -3.87 -2.55 -6.70
C PRO A 104 -3.25 -1.91 -5.44
N HIS A 105 -2.15 -1.20 -5.61
CA HIS A 105 -1.41 -0.50 -4.57
C HIS A 105 -2.13 0.77 -4.11
N GLY A 106 -2.80 1.46 -5.03
CA GLY A 106 -3.39 2.77 -4.75
C GLY A 106 -2.36 3.73 -4.12
N ALA A 107 -2.86 4.72 -3.39
CA ALA A 107 -2.02 5.73 -2.74
C ALA A 107 -1.20 5.17 -1.57
N VAL A 108 -1.88 4.45 -0.67
CA VAL A 108 -1.32 3.93 0.60
C VAL A 108 -1.74 2.48 0.88
N CYS A 109 -2.18 1.76 -0.16
CA CYS A 109 -2.58 0.35 -0.11
C CYS A 109 -3.50 0.04 1.08
N PHE A 110 -4.65 0.73 1.13
CA PHE A 110 -5.66 0.55 2.17
C PHE A 110 -6.22 -0.87 2.22
N GLY A 111 -6.34 -1.56 1.09
CA GLY A 111 -6.80 -2.96 1.03
C GLY A 111 -5.81 -3.90 1.69
N PHE A 112 -4.52 -3.69 1.43
CA PHE A 112 -3.45 -4.43 2.11
C PHE A 112 -3.38 -4.12 3.60
N THR A 113 -3.54 -2.85 3.97
CA THR A 113 -3.42 -2.40 5.36
C THR A 113 -4.64 -2.80 6.20
N VAL A 114 -5.85 -2.42 5.78
CA VAL A 114 -7.08 -2.63 6.54
C VAL A 114 -7.61 -4.05 6.40
N ASN A 115 -7.64 -4.59 5.18
CA ASN A 115 -8.20 -5.93 4.92
C ASN A 115 -7.15 -7.05 4.96
N GLY A 116 -5.86 -6.73 4.96
CA GLY A 116 -4.75 -7.67 5.19
C GLY A 116 -4.22 -7.60 6.61
N ILE A 117 -3.34 -6.62 6.88
CA ILE A 117 -2.56 -6.51 8.13
C ILE A 117 -3.47 -6.42 9.36
N PHE A 118 -4.42 -5.49 9.37
CA PHE A 118 -5.25 -5.19 10.54
C PHE A 118 -6.60 -5.91 10.55
N ASN A 119 -6.82 -6.87 9.63
CA ASN A 119 -8.04 -7.65 9.59
C ASN A 119 -7.90 -8.94 10.40
N SER A 120 -8.62 -9.04 11.52
CA SER A 120 -8.57 -10.21 12.41
C SER A 120 -8.93 -11.52 11.71
N LYS A 121 -9.89 -11.50 10.77
CA LYS A 121 -10.28 -12.67 9.99
C LYS A 121 -9.13 -13.10 9.07
N PHE A 122 -8.47 -12.16 8.40
CA PHE A 122 -7.33 -12.47 7.53
C PHE A 122 -6.18 -13.09 8.33
N VAL A 123 -5.67 -12.39 9.35
CA VAL A 123 -4.51 -12.87 10.11
C VAL A 123 -4.79 -14.17 10.87
N SER A 124 -6.02 -14.42 11.30
CA SER A 124 -6.37 -15.69 11.97
C SER A 124 -6.40 -16.88 11.03
N LYS A 125 -6.79 -16.70 9.77
CA LYS A 125 -6.84 -17.78 8.75
C LYS A 125 -5.55 -17.93 7.96
N SER A 126 -4.70 -16.91 7.92
CA SER A 126 -3.44 -16.92 7.17
C SER A 126 -2.27 -17.63 7.85
N ALA A 127 -2.50 -18.30 8.98
CA ALA A 127 -1.47 -18.94 9.80
C ALA A 127 -0.31 -17.97 10.11
N LYS A 128 0.94 -18.47 10.17
CA LYS A 128 2.12 -17.64 10.42
C LYS A 128 2.48 -16.83 9.17
N ILE A 129 2.11 -15.56 9.13
CA ILE A 129 2.28 -14.70 7.95
C ILE A 129 3.22 -13.50 8.16
N SER A 130 4.02 -13.18 7.14
CA SER A 130 4.78 -11.93 7.06
C SER A 130 4.23 -10.99 5.99
N PHE A 131 3.80 -9.80 6.40
CA PHE A 131 3.41 -8.71 5.51
C PHE A 131 4.65 -7.91 5.11
N LEU A 132 4.96 -7.90 3.83
CA LEU A 132 6.17 -7.28 3.28
C LEU A 132 5.90 -5.80 3.00
N ILE A 133 6.59 -4.93 3.74
CA ILE A 133 6.50 -3.47 3.63
C ILE A 133 7.75 -2.96 2.92
N ASP A 134 7.59 -1.93 2.07
CA ASP A 134 8.71 -1.28 1.40
C ASP A 134 9.88 -0.98 2.37
N ASP A 135 11.09 -1.34 1.94
CA ASP A 135 12.29 -1.28 2.80
C ASP A 135 12.62 0.15 3.22
N PHE A 136 12.40 1.13 2.34
CA PHE A 136 12.66 2.53 2.66
C PHE A 136 11.62 3.07 3.64
N LEU A 137 10.35 2.76 3.43
CA LEU A 137 9.29 3.13 4.38
C LEU A 137 9.53 2.48 5.75
N ARG A 138 9.87 1.19 5.77
CA ARG A 138 10.09 0.44 7.00
C ARG A 138 11.38 0.86 7.71
N ASN A 139 12.52 0.70 7.06
CA ASN A 139 13.83 0.83 7.69
C ASN A 139 14.41 2.24 7.58
N GLY A 140 13.96 3.05 6.61
CA GLY A 140 14.37 4.45 6.47
C GLY A 140 13.70 5.39 7.49
N ASN A 141 12.56 4.99 8.06
CA ASN A 141 11.87 5.74 9.12
C ASN A 141 11.88 4.94 10.45
N PRO A 142 12.71 5.33 11.44
CA PRO A 142 12.82 4.64 12.71
C PRO A 142 11.50 4.48 13.48
N ILE A 143 10.61 5.48 13.39
CA ILE A 143 9.31 5.42 14.05
C ILE A 143 8.39 4.43 13.35
N PHE A 144 8.36 4.47 12.02
CA PHE A 144 7.55 3.52 11.27
C PHE A 144 8.05 2.08 11.48
N ARG A 145 9.37 1.88 11.57
CA ARG A 145 9.96 0.60 11.98
C ARG A 145 9.46 0.17 13.36
N MET A 146 9.57 1.05 14.35
CA MET A 146 9.13 0.78 15.72
C MET A 146 7.64 0.40 15.75
N LEU A 147 6.79 1.11 15.01
CA LEU A 147 5.36 0.78 14.92
C LEU A 147 5.16 -0.61 14.29
N CYS A 148 5.86 -0.91 13.19
CA CYS A 148 5.79 -2.23 12.58
C CYS A 148 6.18 -3.33 13.55
N ASP A 149 7.28 -3.16 14.27
CA ASP A 149 7.79 -4.13 15.24
C ASP A 149 6.83 -4.26 16.43
N ARG A 150 6.25 -3.16 16.89
CA ARG A 150 5.30 -3.11 18.02
C ARG A 150 3.99 -3.84 17.76
N TYR A 151 3.48 -3.79 16.53
CA TYR A 151 2.25 -4.47 16.14
C TYR A 151 2.49 -5.90 15.63
N SER A 152 3.74 -6.26 15.32
CA SER A 152 4.10 -7.63 14.98
C SER A 152 3.94 -8.55 16.20
N THR A 153 3.63 -9.81 15.93
CA THR A 153 3.39 -10.88 16.91
C THR A 153 4.01 -12.19 16.40
N ASP A 154 3.99 -13.24 17.22
CA ASP A 154 4.47 -14.56 16.80
C ASP A 154 3.64 -15.18 15.64
N LYS A 155 2.38 -14.74 15.48
CA LYS A 155 1.46 -15.25 14.46
C LYS A 155 1.50 -14.44 13.17
N TRP A 156 1.78 -13.14 13.26
CA TRP A 156 1.90 -12.31 12.07
C TRP A 156 2.85 -11.16 12.34
N GLN A 157 3.63 -10.80 11.33
CA GLN A 157 4.60 -9.73 11.44
C GLN A 157 4.60 -8.85 10.21
N MET A 158 5.05 -7.62 10.36
CA MET A 158 5.45 -6.78 9.25
C MET A 158 6.95 -6.96 9.06
N SER A 159 7.42 -7.19 7.83
CA SER A 159 8.83 -7.42 7.49
C SER A 159 9.22 -6.54 6.31
N SER A 160 10.52 -6.37 6.06
CA SER A 160 10.97 -5.61 4.88
C SER A 160 10.74 -6.40 3.59
N ALA A 161 10.29 -5.72 2.53
CA ALA A 161 10.16 -6.24 1.18
C ALA A 161 11.51 -6.28 0.41
N ASN A 162 12.65 -6.14 1.10
CA ASN A 162 13.96 -6.31 0.46
C ASN A 162 14.21 -7.76 0.04
N LYS A 163 15.05 -7.94 -0.99
CA LYS A 163 15.30 -9.23 -1.63
C LYS A 163 15.73 -10.32 -0.64
N SER A 164 16.66 -10.02 0.28
CA SER A 164 17.20 -11.00 1.23
C SER A 164 16.14 -11.46 2.22
N THR A 165 15.29 -10.55 2.71
CA THR A 165 14.19 -10.88 3.63
C THR A 165 13.14 -11.73 2.95
N VAL A 166 12.73 -11.35 1.73
CA VAL A 166 11.77 -12.13 0.92
C VAL A 166 12.29 -13.54 0.68
N GLN A 167 13.54 -13.68 0.21
CA GLN A 167 14.13 -15.00 -0.06
C GLN A 167 14.26 -15.85 1.21
N LYS A 168 14.68 -15.25 2.34
CA LYS A 168 14.76 -15.96 3.62
C LYS A 168 13.39 -16.50 4.03
N LEU A 169 12.39 -15.64 4.13
CA LEU A 169 11.04 -16.03 4.52
C LEU A 169 10.47 -17.10 3.58
N MET A 170 10.69 -16.95 2.28
CA MET A 170 10.21 -17.91 1.31
C MET A 170 10.91 -19.27 1.43
N SER A 171 12.22 -19.28 1.70
CA SER A 171 13.00 -20.50 1.94
C SER A 171 12.59 -21.25 3.21
N GLU A 172 12.14 -20.52 4.24
CA GLU A 172 11.64 -21.07 5.50
C GLU A 172 10.20 -21.59 5.41
N GLY A 173 9.54 -21.42 4.25
CA GLY A 173 8.15 -21.85 4.05
C GLY A 173 7.11 -20.91 4.67
N ALA A 174 7.50 -19.70 5.09
CA ALA A 174 6.57 -18.76 5.71
C ALA A 174 5.49 -18.29 4.72
N ASN A 175 4.26 -18.08 5.22
CA ASN A 175 3.28 -17.36 4.43
C ASN A 175 3.71 -15.89 4.29
N VAL A 176 3.56 -15.32 3.10
CA VAL A 176 3.99 -13.96 2.81
C VAL A 176 2.91 -13.20 2.06
N ALA A 177 2.77 -11.91 2.35
CA ALA A 177 1.86 -11.02 1.65
C ALA A 177 2.61 -9.78 1.15
N LEU A 178 2.39 -9.40 -0.09
CA LEU A 178 3.02 -8.22 -0.70
C LEU A 178 2.06 -7.57 -1.69
N VAL A 179 2.06 -6.24 -1.71
CA VAL A 179 1.42 -5.46 -2.77
C VAL A 179 2.33 -5.48 -3.99
N LEU A 180 1.89 -6.13 -5.06
CA LEU A 180 2.62 -6.11 -6.32
C LEU A 180 2.26 -4.81 -7.06
N GLY A 181 3.18 -4.27 -7.86
CA GLY A 181 3.01 -2.97 -8.56
C GLY A 181 3.88 -1.85 -7.97
N GLY A 182 3.91 -1.72 -6.64
CA GLY A 182 4.79 -0.77 -5.91
C GLY A 182 4.54 0.70 -6.26
N PHE A 183 5.57 1.54 -6.12
CA PHE A 183 5.47 3.00 -6.39
C PHE A 183 5.01 3.35 -7.80
N GLU A 184 5.36 2.51 -8.80
CA GLU A 184 4.98 2.74 -10.18
C GLU A 184 3.45 2.65 -10.35
N GLU A 185 2.84 1.59 -9.80
CA GLU A 185 1.38 1.42 -9.80
C GLU A 185 0.67 2.53 -9.01
N ALA A 186 1.21 2.91 -7.85
CA ALA A 186 0.68 4.04 -7.08
C ALA A 186 0.71 5.35 -7.89
N THR A 187 1.76 5.56 -8.70
CA THR A 187 1.98 6.80 -9.45
C THR A 187 1.06 6.91 -10.66
N VAL A 188 0.76 5.80 -11.33
CA VAL A 188 -0.16 5.79 -12.47
C VAL A 188 -1.63 5.63 -12.06
N CYS A 189 -1.91 5.50 -10.76
CA CYS A 189 -3.27 5.36 -10.26
C CYS A 189 -4.11 6.61 -10.58
N GLU A 190 -5.33 6.37 -11.08
CA GLU A 190 -6.29 7.42 -11.40
C GLU A 190 -7.64 7.11 -10.74
N THR A 191 -8.36 8.15 -10.32
CA THR A 191 -9.67 7.95 -9.69
C THR A 191 -10.68 7.37 -10.68
N GLY A 192 -11.35 6.29 -10.29
CA GLY A 192 -12.36 5.61 -11.10
C GLY A 192 -11.80 4.62 -12.12
N LYS A 193 -10.48 4.38 -12.12
CA LYS A 193 -9.83 3.42 -13.03
C LYS A 193 -9.19 2.28 -12.25
N ASP A 194 -9.57 1.07 -12.62
CA ASP A 194 -9.00 -0.17 -12.10
C ASP A 194 -7.78 -0.55 -12.97
N SER A 195 -6.57 -0.30 -12.45
CA SER A 195 -5.31 -0.55 -13.17
C SER A 195 -4.27 -1.22 -12.28
N VAL A 196 -3.52 -2.16 -12.84
CA VAL A 196 -2.38 -2.83 -12.18
C VAL A 196 -1.13 -2.81 -13.06
N VAL A 197 0.05 -2.66 -12.46
CA VAL A 197 1.36 -2.73 -13.12
C VAL A 197 2.00 -4.08 -12.78
N LEU A 198 1.86 -5.02 -13.70
CA LEU A 198 2.22 -6.42 -13.50
C LEU A 198 3.13 -7.01 -14.57
N ASN A 199 3.12 -6.50 -15.80
CA ASN A 199 3.85 -7.12 -16.91
C ASN A 199 5.36 -7.16 -16.66
N SER A 200 5.89 -6.14 -15.98
CA SER A 200 7.30 -6.06 -15.57
C SER A 200 7.62 -6.77 -14.25
N ARG A 201 6.61 -7.25 -13.50
CA ARG A 201 6.74 -7.74 -12.11
C ARG A 201 6.81 -9.27 -12.02
N LYS A 202 7.78 -9.88 -12.70
CA LYS A 202 7.92 -11.35 -12.77
C LYS A 202 8.76 -11.98 -11.65
N GLY A 203 9.49 -11.18 -10.87
CA GLY A 203 10.42 -11.67 -9.85
C GLY A 203 9.78 -12.50 -8.73
N ILE A 204 8.56 -12.15 -8.32
CA ILE A 204 7.82 -12.91 -7.31
C ILE A 204 7.39 -14.27 -7.84
N ILE A 205 6.97 -14.37 -9.11
CA ILE A 205 6.62 -15.65 -9.74
C ILE A 205 7.85 -16.56 -9.78
N LYS A 206 9.02 -16.00 -10.12
CA LYS A 206 10.29 -16.74 -10.04
C LYS A 206 10.53 -17.32 -8.65
N TYR A 207 10.38 -16.54 -7.57
CA TYR A 207 10.55 -17.07 -6.22
C TYR A 207 9.48 -18.10 -5.83
N CYS A 208 8.24 -17.91 -6.28
CA CYS A 208 7.19 -18.88 -6.03
C CYS A 208 7.51 -20.24 -6.68
N LEU A 209 8.05 -20.25 -7.91
CA LEU A 209 8.53 -21.46 -8.57
C LEU A 209 9.73 -22.06 -7.83
N GLN A 210 10.70 -21.23 -7.44
CA GLN A 210 11.90 -21.70 -6.73
C GLN A 210 11.61 -22.38 -5.41
N HIS A 211 10.49 -22.10 -4.76
CA HIS A 211 10.16 -22.67 -3.45
C HIS A 211 8.87 -23.50 -3.43
N GLY A 212 8.16 -23.61 -4.57
CA GLY A 212 6.90 -24.36 -4.69
C GLY A 212 5.76 -23.72 -3.90
N TYR A 213 5.52 -22.43 -4.11
CA TYR A 213 4.49 -21.67 -3.40
C TYR A 213 3.13 -21.75 -4.08
N ARG A 214 2.08 -21.64 -3.27
CA ARG A 214 0.72 -21.38 -3.71
C ARG A 214 0.49 -19.87 -3.72
N ILE A 215 0.22 -19.27 -4.88
CA ILE A 215 -0.01 -17.83 -4.99
C ILE A 215 -1.50 -17.51 -5.11
N HIS A 216 -2.04 -16.72 -4.18
CA HIS A 216 -3.37 -16.15 -4.25
C HIS A 216 -3.30 -14.74 -4.86
N PRO A 217 -4.01 -14.48 -5.98
CA PRO A 217 -4.29 -13.12 -6.40
C PRO A 217 -5.28 -12.49 -5.41
N VAL A 218 -4.95 -11.32 -4.87
CA VAL A 218 -5.82 -10.57 -3.97
C VAL A 218 -6.12 -9.23 -4.61
N TYR A 219 -7.38 -8.94 -4.92
CA TYR A 219 -7.80 -7.69 -5.56
C TYR A 219 -8.66 -6.84 -4.61
N SER A 220 -8.35 -5.56 -4.50
CA SER A 220 -9.02 -4.59 -3.63
C SER A 220 -9.73 -3.54 -4.49
N PHE A 221 -11.02 -3.79 -4.75
CA PHE A 221 -11.87 -2.80 -5.40
C PHE A 221 -12.05 -1.59 -4.49
N GLY A 222 -12.06 -0.39 -5.08
CA GLY A 222 -12.26 0.87 -4.34
C GLY A 222 -11.00 1.62 -3.98
N GLU A 223 -9.81 1.04 -4.18
CA GLU A 223 -8.52 1.73 -3.95
C GLU A 223 -8.40 3.04 -4.73
N ASP A 224 -8.85 3.03 -5.98
CA ASP A 224 -8.91 4.17 -6.89
C ASP A 224 -9.91 5.25 -6.42
N GLU A 225 -10.90 4.89 -5.61
CA GLU A 225 -11.90 5.81 -5.06
C GLU A 225 -11.57 6.28 -3.64
N THR A 226 -10.65 5.60 -2.95
CA THR A 226 -10.19 5.95 -1.59
C THR A 226 -9.70 7.40 -1.53
N TYR A 227 -9.03 7.85 -2.60
CA TYR A 227 -8.52 9.19 -2.76
C TYR A 227 -8.86 9.78 -4.11
N TRP A 228 -8.78 11.10 -4.20
CA TRP A 228 -8.64 11.78 -5.48
C TRP A 228 -7.18 11.75 -5.90
N PHE A 229 -6.90 11.24 -7.09
CA PHE A 229 -5.55 11.16 -7.65
C PHE A 229 -5.28 12.29 -8.64
N VAL A 230 -4.05 12.80 -8.61
CA VAL A 230 -3.55 13.75 -9.59
C VAL A 230 -2.94 12.99 -10.76
N THR A 231 -3.49 13.19 -11.96
CA THR A 231 -3.05 12.50 -13.17
C THR A 231 -2.01 13.28 -13.99
N GLY A 232 -1.85 14.59 -13.75
CA GLY A 232 -0.90 15.44 -14.47
C GLY A 232 0.58 15.09 -14.22
N LEU A 233 1.47 15.47 -15.16
CA LEU A 233 2.93 15.30 -15.08
C LEU A 233 3.38 13.84 -14.84
N VAL A 234 2.67 12.85 -15.38
CA VAL A 234 2.93 11.43 -15.12
C VAL A 234 4.37 11.02 -15.45
N ASP A 235 4.93 11.47 -16.56
CA ASP A 235 6.30 11.12 -16.96
C ASP A 235 7.35 11.64 -15.96
N PHE A 236 7.17 12.87 -15.47
CA PHE A 236 8.03 13.46 -14.45
C PHE A 236 7.90 12.71 -13.12
N ARG A 237 6.68 12.34 -12.73
CA ARG A 237 6.42 11.57 -11.50
C ARG A 237 7.00 10.16 -11.60
N LEU A 238 6.88 9.49 -12.75
CA LEU A 238 7.51 8.20 -13.01
C LEU A 238 9.05 8.30 -13.04
N TRP A 239 9.60 9.38 -13.58
CA TRP A 239 11.03 9.66 -13.52
C TRP A 239 11.53 9.79 -12.07
N LEU A 240 10.78 10.47 -11.19
CA LEU A 240 11.11 10.56 -9.76
C LEU A 240 11.11 9.18 -9.06
N ASN A 241 10.25 8.24 -9.47
CA ASN A 241 10.25 6.89 -8.90
C ASN A 241 11.56 6.13 -9.14
N GLN A 242 12.28 6.42 -10.23
CA GLN A 242 13.61 5.84 -10.49
C GLN A 242 14.60 6.18 -9.36
N PHE A 243 14.39 7.35 -8.74
CA PHE A 243 15.14 7.81 -7.59
C PHE A 243 14.53 7.37 -6.25
N LYS A 244 13.58 6.44 -6.20
CA LYS A 244 12.89 6.05 -4.95
C LYS A 244 12.21 7.23 -4.25
N ILE A 245 11.74 8.21 -5.03
CA ILE A 245 10.92 9.31 -4.54
C ILE A 245 9.48 9.00 -4.97
N PRO A 246 8.61 8.57 -4.05
CA PRO A 246 7.20 8.31 -4.34
C PRO A 246 6.53 9.62 -4.77
N ALA A 247 6.23 9.71 -6.05
CA ALA A 247 5.59 10.88 -6.65
C ALA A 247 4.09 10.64 -6.88
N VAL A 248 3.46 9.92 -5.96
CA VAL A 248 2.00 9.84 -5.88
C VAL A 248 1.47 11.14 -5.27
N ALA A 249 0.54 11.78 -5.95
CA ALA A 249 -0.13 12.98 -5.47
C ALA A 249 -1.63 12.67 -5.34
N PHE A 250 -2.12 12.72 -4.10
CA PHE A 250 -3.48 12.35 -3.77
C PHE A 250 -4.03 13.20 -2.63
N PHE A 251 -5.35 13.31 -2.54
CA PHE A 251 -6.03 13.91 -1.38
C PHE A 251 -7.39 13.25 -1.15
N GLY A 252 -7.78 13.06 0.11
CA GLY A 252 -9.02 12.39 0.47
C GLY A 252 -10.02 13.33 1.12
N ASN A 253 -9.89 13.55 2.44
CA ASN A 253 -10.73 14.50 3.17
C ASN A 253 -10.16 15.93 3.09
N TRP A 254 -11.02 16.93 2.90
CA TRP A 254 -10.58 18.34 2.79
C TRP A 254 -9.96 18.88 4.09
N MET A 255 -10.40 18.42 5.27
CA MET A 255 -9.86 18.81 6.58
C MET A 255 -8.61 18.01 6.95
N ALA A 256 -8.44 16.83 6.34
CA ALA A 256 -7.32 15.93 6.59
C ALA A 256 -6.99 15.18 5.30
N PRO A 257 -6.15 15.75 4.41
CA PRO A 257 -5.91 15.22 3.06
C PRO A 257 -5.44 13.76 3.04
N CYS A 258 -4.77 13.31 4.11
CA CYS A 258 -4.29 11.94 4.26
C CYS A 258 -5.40 10.95 4.68
N LEU A 259 -6.55 11.40 5.17
CA LEU A 259 -7.68 10.51 5.47
C LEU A 259 -8.41 10.13 4.19
N PRO A 260 -8.86 8.87 4.07
CA PRO A 260 -9.62 8.40 2.92
C PRO A 260 -10.95 9.15 2.79
N ARG A 261 -11.49 9.18 1.57
CA ARG A 261 -12.84 9.67 1.29
C ARG A 261 -13.84 8.78 2.00
N TRP A 262 -14.56 9.31 2.99
CA TRP A 262 -15.52 8.54 3.80
C TRP A 262 -16.67 7.89 2.99
N GLN A 263 -16.88 8.34 1.76
CA GLN A 263 -17.87 7.79 0.84
C GLN A 263 -17.37 6.55 0.10
N ALA A 264 -16.05 6.40 -0.05
CA ALA A 264 -15.44 5.26 -0.72
C ALA A 264 -15.79 3.96 0.01
N ARG A 265 -15.92 2.90 -0.77
CA ARG A 265 -16.17 1.54 -0.29
C ARG A 265 -15.04 0.66 -0.78
N MET A 266 -14.55 -0.22 0.07
CA MET A 266 -13.44 -1.10 -0.29
C MET A 266 -13.86 -2.56 -0.15
N LEU A 267 -13.74 -3.32 -1.23
CA LEU A 267 -13.94 -4.76 -1.23
C LEU A 267 -12.64 -5.44 -1.62
N THR A 268 -11.98 -6.07 -0.64
CA THR A 268 -10.81 -6.92 -0.89
C THR A 268 -11.26 -8.36 -1.03
N VAL A 269 -10.83 -8.99 -2.12
CA VAL A 269 -11.20 -10.36 -2.46
C VAL A 269 -9.94 -11.19 -2.65
N ILE A 270 -9.88 -12.33 -1.97
CA ILE A 270 -8.88 -13.36 -2.19
C ILE A 270 -9.40 -14.31 -3.28
N GLY A 271 -8.70 -14.33 -4.42
CA GLY A 271 -9.02 -15.19 -5.55
C GLY A 271 -8.58 -16.64 -5.36
N ASP A 272 -8.93 -17.45 -6.35
CA ASP A 272 -8.50 -18.85 -6.41
C ASP A 272 -6.98 -18.92 -6.53
N ALA A 273 -6.38 -19.81 -5.74
CA ALA A 273 -4.94 -19.92 -5.73
C ALA A 273 -4.40 -20.68 -6.95
N ILE A 274 -3.19 -20.32 -7.32
CA ILE A 274 -2.41 -20.96 -8.36
C ILE A 274 -1.28 -21.73 -7.68
N GLU A 275 -1.24 -23.04 -7.86
CA GLU A 275 -0.19 -23.88 -7.31
C GLU A 275 1.03 -23.87 -8.23
N CYS A 276 2.09 -23.16 -7.83
CA CYS A 276 3.33 -23.16 -8.59
C CYS A 276 4.13 -24.43 -8.27
N PRO A 277 4.63 -25.16 -9.28
CA PRO A 277 5.52 -26.29 -9.08
C PRO A 277 6.83 -25.81 -8.48
N HIS A 278 7.49 -26.71 -7.75
CA HIS A 278 8.84 -26.45 -7.28
C HIS A 278 9.85 -26.70 -8.40
N ILE A 279 10.45 -25.61 -8.92
CA ILE A 279 11.51 -25.63 -9.94
C ILE A 279 12.69 -24.83 -9.38
N PRO A 280 13.77 -25.47 -8.87
CA PRO A 280 14.87 -24.77 -8.20
C PRO A 280 15.56 -23.69 -9.06
N ALA A 281 15.68 -23.94 -10.37
CA ALA A 281 16.25 -23.01 -11.34
C ALA A 281 15.28 -22.83 -12.51
N PRO A 282 14.21 -22.01 -12.34
CA PRO A 282 13.21 -21.83 -13.39
C PRO A 282 13.81 -21.03 -14.55
N SER A 283 13.54 -21.48 -15.77
CA SER A 283 13.90 -20.76 -16.99
C SER A 283 13.05 -19.49 -17.13
N GLN A 284 13.43 -18.58 -18.03
CA GLN A 284 12.61 -17.41 -18.32
C GLN A 284 11.25 -17.80 -18.92
N GLU A 285 11.20 -18.87 -19.72
CA GLU A 285 9.97 -19.42 -20.30
C GLU A 285 9.04 -19.95 -19.21
N ASP A 286 9.57 -20.65 -18.20
CA ASP A 286 8.78 -21.09 -17.05
C ASP A 286 8.18 -19.89 -16.31
N VAL A 287 9.00 -18.88 -16.03
CA VAL A 287 8.54 -17.67 -15.33
C VAL A 287 7.45 -16.95 -16.12
N ASP A 288 7.60 -16.84 -17.44
CA ASP A 288 6.64 -16.17 -18.32
C ASP A 288 5.32 -16.94 -18.41
N LEU A 289 5.38 -18.28 -18.53
CA LEU A 289 4.21 -19.15 -18.52
C LEU A 289 3.42 -19.01 -17.22
N TRP A 290 4.09 -19.08 -16.08
CA TRP A 290 3.43 -19.00 -14.77
C TRP A 290 2.97 -17.59 -14.43
N HIS A 291 3.67 -16.57 -14.90
CA HIS A 291 3.23 -15.17 -14.79
C HIS A 291 1.97 -14.94 -15.62
N ALA A 292 1.88 -15.45 -16.84
CA ALA A 292 0.66 -15.37 -17.65
C ALA A 292 -0.53 -16.10 -16.98
N ARG A 293 -0.30 -17.26 -16.36
CA ARG A 293 -1.32 -17.95 -15.54
C ARG A 293 -1.76 -17.10 -14.35
N TYR A 294 -0.81 -16.43 -13.69
CA TYR A 294 -1.10 -15.50 -12.60
C TYR A 294 -1.96 -14.31 -13.03
N VAL A 295 -1.58 -13.62 -14.11
CA VAL A 295 -2.35 -12.50 -14.65
C VAL A 295 -3.77 -12.94 -15.04
N LYS A 296 -3.91 -14.13 -15.65
CA LYS A 296 -5.21 -14.71 -15.97
C LYS A 296 -6.05 -14.96 -14.71
N GLY A 297 -5.46 -15.51 -13.64
CA GLY A 297 -6.14 -15.76 -12.37
C GLY A 297 -6.58 -14.48 -11.66
N LEU A 298 -5.73 -13.44 -11.66
CA LEU A 298 -6.10 -12.11 -11.13
C LEU A 298 -7.25 -11.50 -11.93
N THR A 299 -7.18 -11.56 -13.27
CA THR A 299 -8.22 -11.04 -14.16
C THR A 299 -9.55 -11.78 -13.95
N ALA A 300 -9.51 -13.10 -13.79
CA ALA A 300 -10.69 -13.90 -13.48
C ALA A 300 -11.32 -13.49 -12.14
N THR A 301 -10.48 -13.29 -11.11
CA THR A 301 -10.92 -12.80 -9.80
C THR A 301 -11.59 -11.44 -9.92
N PHE A 302 -11.00 -10.52 -10.69
CA PHE A 302 -11.59 -9.22 -10.96
C PHE A 302 -12.97 -9.35 -11.63
N GLN A 303 -13.06 -10.11 -12.73
CA GLN A 303 -14.31 -10.26 -13.48
C GLN A 303 -15.43 -10.91 -12.65
N GLN A 304 -15.09 -11.88 -11.80
CA GLN A 304 -16.05 -12.54 -10.92
C GLN A 304 -16.66 -11.58 -9.89
N TRP A 305 -15.86 -10.66 -9.35
CA TRP A 305 -16.25 -9.86 -8.18
C TRP A 305 -16.62 -8.41 -8.47
N LYS A 306 -16.34 -7.88 -9.67
CA LYS A 306 -16.63 -6.48 -10.03
C LYS A 306 -18.10 -6.09 -9.83
N ALA A 307 -19.05 -6.99 -10.13
CA ALA A 307 -20.47 -6.73 -9.92
C ALA A 307 -20.82 -6.61 -8.42
N ALA A 308 -20.28 -7.51 -7.57
CA ALA A 308 -20.44 -7.42 -6.12
C ALA A 308 -19.74 -6.19 -5.50
N ALA A 309 -18.66 -5.73 -6.15
CA ALA A 309 -18.00 -4.47 -5.86
C ALA A 309 -18.83 -3.23 -6.28
N GLY A 310 -19.99 -3.42 -6.93
CA GLY A 310 -20.85 -2.31 -7.39
C GLY A 310 -20.37 -1.69 -8.70
N ARG A 311 -19.53 -2.40 -9.46
CA ARG A 311 -18.88 -1.95 -10.69
C ARG A 311 -19.04 -2.97 -11.82
N PRO A 312 -20.26 -3.29 -12.26
CA PRO A 312 -20.50 -4.33 -13.28
C PRO A 312 -19.78 -4.04 -14.61
N ASP A 313 -19.64 -2.76 -14.98
CA ASP A 313 -19.05 -2.33 -16.25
C ASP A 313 -17.55 -2.04 -16.17
N ALA A 314 -16.94 -2.19 -15.00
CA ALA A 314 -15.51 -1.91 -14.83
C ALA A 314 -14.65 -2.87 -15.66
N LYS A 315 -13.51 -2.33 -16.11
CA LYS A 315 -12.47 -3.03 -16.86
C LYS A 315 -11.17 -2.91 -16.09
N LEU A 316 -10.43 -4.01 -16.02
CA LEU A 316 -9.10 -4.04 -15.43
C LEU A 316 -8.07 -3.79 -16.53
N GLU A 317 -7.29 -2.73 -16.37
CA GLU A 317 -6.13 -2.43 -17.22
C GLU A 317 -4.87 -3.06 -16.60
N VAL A 318 -4.12 -3.84 -17.39
CA VAL A 318 -2.92 -4.54 -16.94
C VAL A 318 -1.72 -4.03 -17.74
N PHE A 319 -0.83 -3.31 -17.04
CA PHE A 319 0.34 -2.64 -17.59
C PHE A 319 1.65 -3.38 -17.34
#